data_AF-A0A7S2Y4T7-F1
#
_entry.id   AF-A0A7S2Y4T7-F1
#
_cell.length_a   1.000
_cell.length_b   1.000
_cell.length_c   1.000
_cell.angle_alpha   90.00
_cell.angle_beta   90.00
_cell.angle_gamma   90.00
#
_symmetry.space_group_name_H-M   'P 1'
#
loop_
_entity.id
_entity.type
_entity.pdbx_description
1 polymer ?
#
loop_
_entity_poly.entity_id
_entity_poly.type
_entity_poly.pdbx_seq_one_letter_code
_entity_poly.pdbx_strand_id
1 'polypeptide(L)'
;RPGDVLYMPRGYVHCAKSLTDTPSFHVTLALATHDWSLAGLVTQHTEQVLKSVVEYRKAIVPCTEESVRKGSIETTTKASKGLPSTSICVETIQAQLNQAFERMQKEITANAIQQTLQKRIQAHNDRAEQMRKTRFDAIGATPSRGTKRARNDPNDVIPVVGRRAAQQITLDTWIRVATDREKQSVMANMAKRKEPRPGLQVRECIADNVLSILQTIRSSDTTVPNSFRVGALRDLIESNCHTALCDLSLLCFAKQCVTLGALAVTEPPKE
;
A
#
# COMPACT_ATOMS: atom_id res chain seq x y z
N ARG A 1 -28.30 14.18 -19.45
CA ARG A 1 -29.54 13.72 -20.12
C ARG A 1 -29.19 12.52 -21.00
N PRO A 2 -30.16 11.68 -21.41
CA PRO A 2 -29.88 10.61 -22.37
C PRO A 2 -29.21 11.17 -23.62
N GLY A 3 -28.11 10.55 -24.06
CA GLY A 3 -27.29 11.03 -25.18
C GLY A 3 -26.11 11.94 -24.79
N ASP A 4 -26.10 12.49 -23.57
CA ASP A 4 -24.98 13.32 -23.12
C ASP A 4 -23.73 12.46 -22.86
N VAL A 5 -22.58 13.01 -23.24
CA VAL A 5 -21.27 12.42 -22.99
C VAL A 5 -20.49 13.35 -22.06
N LEU A 6 -19.96 12.78 -20.98
CA LEU A 6 -19.10 13.49 -20.04
C LEU A 6 -17.69 12.90 -20.08
N TYR A 7 -16.72 13.70 -20.52
CA TYR A 7 -15.31 13.37 -20.34
C TYR A 7 -14.87 13.77 -18.93
N MET A 8 -14.27 12.83 -18.20
CA MET A 8 -13.77 13.06 -16.85
C MET A 8 -12.29 12.73 -16.79
N PRO A 9 -11.42 13.74 -16.70
CA PRO A 9 -10.00 13.50 -16.54
C PRO A 9 -9.69 12.86 -15.18
N ARG A 10 -8.62 12.07 -15.14
CA ARG A 10 -8.18 11.40 -13.91
C ARG A 10 -7.85 12.43 -12.82
N GLY A 11 -8.18 12.09 -11.57
CA GLY A 11 -7.93 12.93 -10.40
C GLY A 11 -9.09 13.86 -10.05
N TYR A 12 -10.12 13.94 -10.89
CA TYR A 12 -11.32 14.70 -10.59
C TYR A 12 -12.20 13.94 -9.59
N VAL A 13 -12.29 14.51 -8.40
CA VAL A 13 -13.28 14.08 -7.39
C VAL A 13 -14.66 14.45 -7.90
N HIS A 14 -15.57 13.49 -7.90
CA HIS A 14 -16.92 13.68 -8.38
C HIS A 14 -17.93 12.94 -7.50
N CYS A 15 -19.12 13.49 -7.44
CA CYS A 15 -20.30 12.85 -6.88
C CYS A 15 -21.43 12.91 -7.91
N ALA A 16 -22.30 11.91 -7.90
CA ALA A 16 -23.48 11.88 -8.73
C ALA A 16 -24.69 11.64 -7.84
N LYS A 17 -25.76 12.39 -8.08
CA LYS A 17 -27.06 12.22 -7.43
C LYS A 17 -28.14 12.27 -8.51
N SER A 18 -29.07 11.33 -8.49
CA SER A 18 -30.30 11.47 -9.29
C SER A 18 -31.14 12.58 -8.67
N LEU A 19 -31.49 13.60 -9.44
CA LEU A 19 -32.23 14.78 -8.95
C LEU A 19 -33.74 14.52 -8.75
N THR A 20 -34.24 13.36 -9.17
CA THR A 20 -35.67 13.01 -9.18
C THR A 20 -35.88 11.55 -8.77
N ASP A 21 -37.12 11.16 -8.48
CA ASP A 21 -37.52 9.75 -8.26
C ASP A 21 -37.39 8.87 -9.52
N THR A 22 -36.71 9.34 -10.56
CA THR A 22 -36.45 8.57 -11.77
C THR A 22 -35.09 7.87 -11.72
N PRO A 23 -35.03 6.61 -12.18
CA PRO A 23 -33.77 5.89 -12.26
C PRO A 23 -32.86 6.51 -13.31
N SER A 24 -31.56 6.51 -13.04
CA SER A 24 -30.53 6.94 -14.00
C SER A 24 -29.68 5.74 -14.41
N PHE A 25 -29.49 5.58 -15.72
CA PHE A 25 -28.59 4.58 -16.29
C PHE A 25 -27.51 5.29 -17.12
N HIS A 26 -26.26 4.92 -16.88
CA HIS A 26 -25.11 5.41 -17.66
C HIS A 26 -24.06 4.31 -17.80
N VAL A 27 -23.24 4.44 -18.84
CA VAL A 27 -22.11 3.56 -19.10
C VAL A 27 -20.83 4.39 -19.01
N THR A 28 -19.90 3.96 -18.17
CA THR A 28 -18.59 4.61 -18.04
C THR A 28 -17.55 3.80 -18.81
N LEU A 29 -16.93 4.44 -19.80
CA LEU A 29 -15.76 3.91 -20.49
C LEU A 29 -14.50 4.42 -19.77
N ALA A 30 -13.94 3.59 -18.90
CA ALA A 30 -12.74 3.93 -18.15
C ALA A 30 -11.47 3.45 -18.87
N LEU A 31 -10.57 4.39 -19.18
CA LEU A 31 -9.23 4.09 -19.67
C LEU A 31 -8.23 4.17 -18.51
N ALA A 32 -7.54 3.06 -18.24
CA ALA A 32 -6.60 2.97 -17.13
C ALA A 32 -5.24 3.61 -17.48
N THR A 33 -5.20 4.94 -17.61
CA THR A 33 -4.01 5.68 -18.07
C THR A 33 -2.96 5.96 -16.99
N HIS A 34 -3.24 5.66 -15.72
CA HIS A 34 -2.39 6.05 -14.58
C HIS A 34 -0.94 5.59 -14.66
N ASP A 35 -0.72 4.47 -15.36
CA ASP A 35 0.55 3.75 -15.46
C ASP A 35 1.17 3.84 -16.86
N TRP A 36 0.59 4.66 -17.74
CA TRP A 36 1.03 4.81 -19.14
C TRP A 36 1.73 6.14 -19.40
N SER A 37 2.14 6.85 -18.35
CA SER A 37 2.98 8.04 -18.51
C SER A 37 4.32 7.63 -19.11
N LEU A 38 4.92 8.52 -19.93
CA LEU A 38 6.24 8.26 -20.49
C LEU A 38 7.26 7.95 -19.39
N ALA A 39 7.23 8.72 -18.29
CA ALA A 39 8.07 8.46 -17.12
C ALA A 39 7.85 7.05 -16.55
N GLY A 40 6.60 6.64 -16.32
CA GLY A 40 6.29 5.30 -15.80
C GLY A 40 6.67 4.16 -16.73
N LEU A 41 6.57 4.37 -18.05
CA LEU A 41 7.01 3.41 -19.07
C LEU A 41 8.53 3.32 -19.14
N VAL A 42 9.23 4.46 -19.09
CA VAL A 42 10.71 4.51 -19.07
C VAL A 42 11.23 3.85 -17.80
N THR A 43 10.72 4.21 -16.61
CA THR A 43 11.12 3.59 -15.34
C THR A 43 10.94 2.08 -15.36
N GLN A 44 9.80 1.59 -15.86
CA GLN A 44 9.55 0.15 -15.95
C GLN A 44 10.52 -0.54 -16.91
N HIS A 45 10.78 0.07 -18.07
CA HIS A 45 11.69 -0.53 -19.04
C HIS A 45 13.15 -0.49 -18.55
N THR A 46 13.58 0.61 -17.92
CA THR A 46 14.85 0.72 -17.20
C THR A 46 15.00 -0.41 -16.19
N GLU A 47 13.97 -0.65 -15.37
CA GLU A 47 13.99 -1.72 -14.39
C GLU A 47 14.17 -3.11 -15.04
N GLN A 48 13.52 -3.36 -16.18
CA GLN A 48 13.69 -4.61 -16.94
C GLN A 48 15.12 -4.78 -17.46
N VAL A 49 15.68 -3.73 -18.06
CA VAL A 49 17.05 -3.73 -18.59
C VAL A 49 18.05 -4.00 -17.47
N LEU A 50 17.97 -3.26 -16.36
CA LEU A 50 18.90 -3.39 -15.25
C LEU A 50 18.74 -4.73 -14.51
N LYS A 51 17.49 -5.20 -14.30
CA LYS A 51 17.25 -6.50 -13.66
C LYS A 51 17.77 -7.68 -14.47
N SER A 52 18.00 -7.54 -15.77
CA SER A 52 18.60 -8.62 -16.58
C SER A 52 20.06 -8.92 -16.17
N VAL A 53 20.75 -7.95 -15.55
CA VAL A 53 22.13 -8.08 -15.10
C VAL A 53 22.18 -8.59 -13.67
N VAL A 54 22.84 -9.72 -13.46
CA VAL A 54 22.96 -10.35 -12.13
C VAL A 54 23.68 -9.45 -11.14
N GLU A 55 24.74 -8.78 -11.60
CA GLU A 55 25.58 -7.91 -10.78
C GLU A 55 24.79 -6.76 -10.14
N TYR A 56 23.84 -6.16 -10.86
CA TYR A 56 23.02 -5.05 -10.36
C TYR A 56 21.98 -5.48 -9.32
N ARG A 57 21.81 -6.79 -9.08
CA ARG A 57 20.91 -7.34 -8.06
C ARG A 57 21.63 -7.65 -6.74
N LYS A 58 22.97 -7.53 -6.70
CA LYS A 58 23.75 -7.75 -5.49
C LYS A 58 23.56 -6.58 -4.54
N ALA A 59 23.52 -6.87 -3.24
CA ALA A 59 23.43 -5.83 -2.22
C ALA A 59 24.71 -4.98 -2.21
N ILE A 60 24.55 -3.66 -2.20
CA ILE A 60 25.65 -2.74 -1.92
C ILE A 60 25.83 -2.74 -0.41
N VAL A 61 26.87 -3.43 0.08
CA VAL A 61 27.21 -3.43 1.51
C VAL A 61 27.89 -2.09 1.81
N PRO A 62 27.39 -1.29 2.77
CA PRO A 62 28.06 -0.07 3.18
C PRO A 62 29.49 -0.40 3.61
N CYS A 63 30.48 0.22 2.99
CA CYS A 63 31.85 0.15 3.47
C CYS A 63 31.96 1.00 4.74
N THR A 64 31.51 0.46 5.87
CA THR A 64 31.82 1.06 7.17
C THR A 64 33.24 0.63 7.57
N GLU A 65 34.06 1.58 8.00
CA GLU A 65 35.44 1.32 8.46
C GLU A 65 35.50 0.24 9.57
N GLU A 66 34.43 0.06 10.34
CA GLU A 66 34.34 -0.96 11.39
C GLU A 66 34.27 -2.41 10.89
N SER A 67 33.78 -2.64 9.66
CA SER A 67 33.73 -3.98 9.07
C SER A 67 35.14 -4.52 8.71
N VAL A 68 36.14 -3.64 8.62
CA VAL A 68 37.56 -4.00 8.42
C VAL A 68 38.22 -4.44 9.73
N ARG A 69 37.70 -4.03 10.91
CA ARG A 69 38.32 -4.34 12.21
C ARG A 69 37.88 -5.65 12.86
N LYS A 70 36.80 -6.29 12.40
CA LYS A 70 36.26 -7.52 13.02
C LYS A 70 36.32 -8.78 12.13
N GLY A 71 37.19 -8.80 11.13
CA GLY A 71 37.53 -10.02 10.38
C GLY A 71 38.66 -10.80 11.05
N SER A 72 38.38 -11.47 12.17
CA SER A 72 39.21 -12.58 12.67
C SER A 72 38.50 -13.89 12.33
N ILE A 73 39.12 -14.71 11.48
CA ILE A 73 39.53 -16.10 11.79
C ILE A 73 40.22 -16.66 10.53
N GLU A 74 41.55 -16.78 10.67
CA GLU A 74 42.42 -17.86 10.20
C GLU A 74 42.21 -18.45 8.80
N THR A 75 43.13 -18.14 7.89
CA THR A 75 43.98 -19.19 7.30
C THR A 75 45.28 -18.59 6.76
N THR A 76 46.35 -19.22 7.19
CA THR A 76 47.76 -18.99 6.87
C THR A 76 48.03 -19.09 5.37
N THR A 77 48.57 -18.03 4.77
CA THR A 77 49.79 -18.09 3.93
C THR A 77 50.29 -16.70 3.55
N LYS A 78 51.60 -16.53 3.67
CA LYS A 78 52.36 -15.32 3.38
C LYS A 78 52.25 -14.95 1.90
N ALA A 79 51.62 -13.82 1.60
CA ALA A 79 52.03 -12.94 0.50
C ALA A 79 51.45 -11.54 0.77
N SER A 80 52.34 -10.56 0.85
CA SER A 80 52.02 -9.15 0.84
C SER A 80 51.13 -8.80 -0.36
N LYS A 81 49.96 -8.19 -0.10
CA LYS A 81 49.28 -7.24 -1.00
C LYS A 81 48.15 -6.57 -0.21
N GLY A 82 48.08 -5.25 -0.35
CA GLY A 82 47.50 -4.33 0.63
C GLY A 82 46.02 -4.51 0.94
N LEU A 83 45.61 -3.91 2.06
CA LEU A 83 44.22 -3.64 2.37
C LEU A 83 43.53 -3.07 1.11
N PRO A 84 42.36 -3.59 0.71
CA PRO A 84 41.57 -2.94 -0.32
C PRO A 84 41.17 -1.57 0.24
N SER A 85 41.77 -0.52 -0.30
CA SER A 85 41.41 0.86 0.03
C SER A 85 39.93 1.03 -0.28
N THR A 86 39.23 1.80 0.55
CA THR A 86 37.86 2.28 0.29
C THR A 86 37.69 2.88 -1.11
N SER A 87 38.77 3.35 -1.74
CA SER A 87 38.77 3.81 -3.14
C SER A 87 38.41 2.73 -4.16
N ILE A 88 38.83 1.46 -3.97
CA ILE A 88 38.56 0.36 -4.91
C ILE A 88 37.06 0.04 -4.98
N CYS A 89 36.35 0.18 -3.87
CA CYS A 89 34.89 -0.05 -3.84
C CYS A 89 34.13 1.04 -4.59
N VAL A 90 34.50 2.31 -4.39
CA VAL A 90 33.87 3.45 -5.07
C VAL A 90 34.11 3.38 -6.58
N GLU A 91 35.33 3.09 -7.01
CA GLU A 91 35.66 2.94 -8.44
C GLU A 91 34.89 1.79 -9.09
N THR A 92 34.73 0.67 -8.39
CA THR A 92 33.95 -0.48 -8.88
C THR A 92 32.47 -0.13 -9.03
N ILE A 93 31.87 0.54 -8.04
CA ILE A 93 30.48 1.00 -8.11
C ILE A 93 30.32 1.99 -9.26
N GLN A 94 31.24 2.94 -9.41
CA GLN A 94 31.19 3.92 -10.49
C GLN A 94 31.29 3.25 -11.87
N ALA A 95 32.15 2.25 -12.03
CA ALA A 95 32.25 1.48 -13.26
C ALA A 95 30.94 0.73 -13.57
N GLN A 96 30.30 0.14 -12.56
CA GLN A 96 28.99 -0.51 -12.72
C GLN A 96 27.90 0.50 -13.10
N LEU A 97 27.91 1.70 -12.51
CA LEU A 97 26.98 2.77 -12.85
C LEU A 97 27.18 3.24 -14.30
N ASN A 98 28.42 3.46 -14.73
CA ASN A 98 28.73 3.86 -16.10
C ASN A 98 28.24 2.81 -17.11
N GLN A 99 28.50 1.52 -16.82
CA GLN A 99 28.00 0.42 -17.64
C GLN A 99 26.46 0.38 -17.68
N ALA A 100 25.80 0.64 -16.54
CA ALA A 100 24.35 0.70 -16.48
C ALA A 100 23.80 1.84 -17.35
N PHE A 101 24.43 3.03 -17.32
CA PHE A 101 24.05 4.16 -18.16
C PHE A 101 24.22 3.88 -19.65
N GLU A 102 25.36 3.34 -20.07
CA GLU A 102 25.61 2.96 -21.46
C GLU A 102 24.54 1.98 -21.96
N ARG A 103 24.20 1.01 -21.11
CA ARG A 103 23.19 0.00 -21.44
C ARG A 103 21.78 0.58 -21.52
N MET A 104 21.41 1.45 -20.58
CA MET A 104 20.15 2.19 -20.62
C MET A 104 20.05 3.04 -21.88
N GLN A 105 21.10 3.77 -22.27
CA GLN A 105 21.11 4.58 -23.48
C GLN A 105 20.93 3.74 -24.75
N LYS A 106 21.49 2.53 -24.77
CA LYS A 106 21.38 1.61 -25.92
C LYS A 106 20.02 0.92 -26.01
N GLU A 107 19.44 0.50 -24.89
CA GLU A 107 18.25 -0.35 -24.88
C GLU A 107 16.94 0.44 -24.74
N ILE A 108 16.94 1.59 -24.09
CA ILE A 108 15.75 2.43 -23.92
C ILE A 108 15.51 3.25 -25.20
N THR A 109 14.79 2.64 -26.13
CA THR A 109 14.38 3.25 -27.40
C THR A 109 12.88 3.52 -27.46
N ALA A 110 12.43 4.41 -28.35
CA ALA A 110 11.00 4.67 -28.55
C ALA A 110 10.20 3.38 -28.84
N ASN A 111 10.75 2.48 -29.65
CA ASN A 111 10.15 1.18 -29.95
C ASN A 111 10.04 0.30 -28.70
N ALA A 112 11.08 0.27 -27.86
CA ALA A 112 11.06 -0.51 -26.61
C ALA A 112 10.03 0.03 -25.61
N ILE A 113 9.87 1.36 -25.53
CA ILE A 113 8.82 2.01 -24.74
C ILE A 113 7.42 1.67 -25.28
N GLN A 114 7.22 1.71 -26.60
CA GLN A 114 5.95 1.31 -27.22
C GLN A 114 5.60 -0.15 -26.93
N GLN A 115 6.56 -1.06 -27.01
CA GLN A 115 6.37 -2.48 -26.67
C GLN A 115 6.02 -2.65 -25.18
N THR A 116 6.68 -1.89 -24.30
CA THR A 116 6.37 -1.87 -22.86
C THR A 116 4.94 -1.43 -22.61
N LEU A 117 4.47 -0.39 -23.31
CA LEU A 117 3.08 0.08 -23.25
C LEU A 117 2.10 -1.00 -23.72
N GLN A 118 2.35 -1.63 -24.86
CA GLN A 118 1.49 -2.71 -25.38
C GLN A 118 1.38 -3.88 -24.39
N LYS A 119 2.51 -4.31 -23.82
CA LYS A 119 2.53 -5.36 -22.78
C LYS A 119 1.72 -4.97 -21.54
N ARG A 120 1.78 -3.70 -21.11
CA ARG A 120 0.97 -3.20 -20.00
C ARG A 120 -0.51 -3.20 -20.31
N ILE A 121 -0.90 -2.74 -21.50
CA ILE A 121 -2.30 -2.76 -21.94
C ILE A 121 -2.83 -4.19 -21.92
N GLN A 122 -2.07 -5.13 -22.50
CA GLN A 122 -2.45 -6.55 -22.52
C GLN A 122 -2.57 -7.11 -21.11
N ALA A 123 -1.56 -6.94 -20.26
CA ALA A 123 -1.59 -7.44 -18.89
C ALA A 123 -2.73 -6.82 -18.05
N HIS A 124 -3.11 -5.57 -18.32
CA HIS A 124 -4.29 -4.97 -17.70
C HIS A 124 -5.58 -5.66 -18.14
N ASN A 125 -5.75 -5.87 -19.45
CA ASN A 125 -6.91 -6.53 -20.03
C ASN A 125 -7.02 -7.98 -19.54
N ASP A 126 -5.92 -8.72 -19.51
CA ASP A 126 -5.87 -10.10 -19.03
C ASP A 126 -6.31 -10.19 -17.56
N ARG A 127 -5.80 -9.30 -16.69
CA ARG A 127 -6.24 -9.24 -15.28
C ARG A 127 -7.71 -8.89 -15.16
N ALA A 128 -8.20 -7.93 -15.94
CA ALA A 128 -9.61 -7.55 -15.94
C ALA A 128 -10.52 -8.68 -16.43
N GLU A 129 -10.09 -9.41 -17.46
CA GLU A 129 -10.77 -10.60 -17.96
C GLU A 129 -10.77 -11.74 -16.94
N GLN A 130 -9.64 -12.03 -16.32
CA GLN A 130 -9.55 -13.05 -15.28
C GLN A 130 -10.49 -12.74 -14.10
N MET A 131 -10.50 -11.49 -13.61
CA MET A 131 -11.43 -11.08 -12.56
C MET A 131 -12.90 -11.21 -12.98
N ARG A 132 -13.23 -10.85 -14.23
CA ARG A 132 -14.59 -11.00 -14.77
C ARG A 132 -14.97 -12.47 -14.85
N LYS A 133 -14.10 -13.31 -15.41
CA LYS A 133 -14.30 -14.76 -15.54
C LYS A 133 -14.60 -15.39 -14.18
N THR A 134 -13.79 -15.11 -13.16
CA THR A 134 -14.06 -15.59 -11.78
C THR A 134 -15.44 -15.19 -11.26
N ARG A 135 -15.93 -14.00 -11.60
CA ARG A 135 -17.27 -13.54 -11.19
C ARG A 135 -18.39 -14.20 -12.00
N PHE A 136 -18.22 -14.36 -13.30
CA PHE A 136 -19.21 -15.03 -14.15
C PHE A 136 -19.31 -16.51 -13.83
N ASP A 137 -18.17 -17.18 -13.61
CA ASP A 137 -18.12 -18.57 -13.15
C ASP A 137 -18.83 -18.73 -11.80
N ALA A 138 -18.74 -17.73 -10.91
CA ALA A 138 -19.47 -17.71 -9.63
C ALA A 138 -20.98 -17.44 -9.76
N ILE A 139 -21.44 -16.85 -10.87
CA ILE A 139 -22.86 -16.63 -11.16
C ILE A 139 -23.47 -17.87 -11.83
N GLY A 140 -22.70 -18.55 -12.69
CA GLY A 140 -23.12 -19.76 -13.39
C GLY A 140 -22.98 -21.06 -12.58
N ALA A 141 -22.09 -21.09 -11.59
CA ALA A 141 -22.12 -22.13 -10.56
C ALA A 141 -23.42 -21.97 -9.77
N THR A 142 -24.26 -23.02 -9.77
CA THR A 142 -25.37 -23.14 -8.81
C THR A 142 -24.86 -22.67 -7.45
N PRO A 143 -25.55 -21.74 -6.76
CA PRO A 143 -25.04 -21.14 -5.54
C PRO A 143 -24.69 -22.28 -4.60
N SER A 144 -23.41 -22.58 -4.49
CA SER A 144 -22.91 -23.61 -3.61
C SER A 144 -23.31 -23.12 -2.25
N ARG A 145 -24.36 -23.76 -1.70
CA ARG A 145 -25.05 -23.44 -0.43
C ARG A 145 -24.19 -22.50 0.37
N GLY A 146 -24.49 -21.20 0.26
CA GLY A 146 -23.58 -20.15 0.69
C GLY A 146 -22.97 -20.57 2.01
N THR A 147 -21.64 -20.58 2.08
CA THR A 147 -20.94 -20.59 3.37
C THR A 147 -21.73 -19.65 4.23
N LYS A 148 -22.48 -20.21 5.19
CA LYS A 148 -23.53 -19.52 5.92
C LYS A 148 -22.92 -18.15 6.24
N ARG A 149 -23.40 -17.08 5.58
CA ARG A 149 -23.16 -15.73 6.07
C ARG A 149 -23.60 -15.88 7.50
N ALA A 150 -22.65 -15.91 8.45
CA ALA A 150 -22.95 -16.15 9.84
C ALA A 150 -24.08 -15.17 10.13
N ARG A 151 -25.29 -15.73 10.23
CA ARG A 151 -26.47 -14.98 10.65
C ARG A 151 -26.00 -14.36 11.94
N ASN A 152 -26.16 -13.04 12.06
CA ASN A 152 -25.93 -12.30 13.29
C ASN A 152 -26.49 -13.17 14.42
N ASP A 153 -25.59 -13.86 15.12
CA ASP A 153 -25.95 -14.47 16.38
C ASP A 153 -26.21 -13.24 17.27
N PRO A 154 -27.38 -13.11 17.89
CA PRO A 154 -27.63 -12.01 18.82
C PRO A 154 -26.64 -11.99 19.99
N ASN A 155 -25.84 -13.04 20.18
CA ASN A 155 -24.69 -13.10 21.08
C ASN A 155 -23.31 -12.92 20.39
N ASP A 156 -23.24 -12.66 19.08
CA ASP A 156 -21.98 -12.37 18.37
C ASP A 156 -21.50 -10.99 18.84
N VAL A 157 -20.61 -10.99 19.83
CA VAL A 157 -19.94 -9.79 20.33
C VAL A 157 -19.44 -8.99 19.13
N ILE A 158 -19.92 -7.75 18.98
CA ILE A 158 -19.57 -6.89 17.85
C ILE A 158 -18.04 -6.87 17.76
N PRO A 159 -17.45 -7.34 16.65
CA PRO A 159 -16.01 -7.40 16.55
C PRO A 159 -15.49 -5.97 16.62
N VAL A 160 -14.55 -5.74 17.53
CA VAL A 160 -13.91 -4.43 17.73
C VAL A 160 -12.72 -4.20 16.79
N VAL A 161 -12.28 -5.26 16.08
CA VAL A 161 -11.21 -5.22 15.07
C VAL A 161 -11.59 -5.98 13.81
N GLY A 162 -10.87 -5.70 12.72
CA GLY A 162 -11.04 -6.36 11.43
C GLY A 162 -12.10 -5.72 10.52
N ARG A 163 -12.34 -6.33 9.36
CA ARG A 163 -13.15 -5.73 8.28
C ARG A 163 -14.59 -5.41 8.70
N ARG A 164 -15.21 -6.23 9.57
CA ARG A 164 -16.58 -5.99 10.06
C ARG A 164 -16.64 -4.76 10.97
N ALA A 165 -15.71 -4.64 11.91
CA ALA A 165 -15.58 -3.47 12.80
C ALA A 165 -15.37 -2.19 11.98
N ALA A 166 -14.43 -2.23 11.03
CA ALA A 166 -14.08 -1.09 10.20
C ALA A 166 -15.25 -0.58 9.33
N GLN A 167 -16.18 -1.44 8.92
CA GLN A 167 -17.33 -1.02 8.13
C GLN A 167 -18.27 -0.08 8.90
N GLN A 168 -18.30 -0.18 10.23
CA GLN A 168 -19.19 0.58 11.11
C GLN A 168 -18.59 1.91 11.56
N ILE A 169 -17.32 2.18 11.27
CA ILE A 169 -16.63 3.40 11.72
C ILE A 169 -17.20 4.65 11.02
N THR A 170 -17.53 5.63 11.85
CA THR A 170 -17.91 7.01 11.52
C THR A 170 -16.93 7.99 12.17
N LEU A 171 -17.09 9.30 11.94
CA LEU A 171 -16.27 10.33 12.61
C LEU A 171 -16.52 10.37 14.13
N ASP A 172 -17.67 9.88 14.56
CA ASP A 172 -18.08 9.87 15.97
C ASP A 172 -17.65 8.61 16.71
N THR A 173 -17.08 7.65 15.98
CA THR A 173 -16.60 6.41 16.56
C THR A 173 -15.36 6.68 17.41
N TRP A 174 -15.27 6.03 18.57
CA TRP A 174 -14.10 6.05 19.42
C TRP A 174 -13.20 4.85 19.10
N ILE A 175 -11.91 5.12 19.00
CA ILE A 175 -10.89 4.11 18.72
C ILE A 175 -9.78 4.16 19.74
N ARG A 176 -9.16 3.01 19.99
CA ARG A 176 -7.98 2.86 20.86
C ARG A 176 -6.95 1.94 20.21
N VAL A 177 -5.78 1.83 20.80
CA VAL A 177 -4.82 0.79 20.42
C VAL A 177 -5.45 -0.60 20.61
N ALA A 178 -5.28 -1.47 19.61
CA ALA A 178 -5.71 -2.86 19.72
C ALA A 178 -4.84 -3.62 20.72
N THR A 179 -5.48 -4.44 21.55
CA THR A 179 -4.81 -5.41 22.43
C THR A 179 -4.13 -6.50 21.60
N ASP A 180 -3.17 -7.21 22.20
CA ASP A 180 -2.48 -8.29 21.48
C ASP A 180 -3.40 -9.46 21.13
N ARG A 181 -4.42 -9.72 21.97
CA ARG A 181 -5.46 -10.70 21.67
C ARG A 181 -6.28 -10.32 20.44
N GLU A 182 -6.66 -9.05 20.31
CA GLU A 182 -7.37 -8.52 19.15
C GLU A 182 -6.52 -8.60 17.88
N LYS A 183 -5.23 -8.21 17.96
CA LYS A 183 -4.27 -8.34 16.84
C LYS A 183 -4.16 -9.79 16.37
N GLN A 184 -3.96 -10.73 17.30
CA GLN A 184 -3.83 -12.16 16.99
C GLN A 184 -5.08 -12.71 16.30
N SER A 185 -6.29 -12.27 16.70
CA SER A 185 -7.54 -12.66 16.05
C SER A 185 -7.58 -12.24 14.58
N VAL A 186 -7.14 -11.02 14.26
CA VAL A 186 -7.06 -10.54 12.87
C VAL A 186 -6.03 -11.35 12.08
N MET A 187 -4.84 -11.58 12.65
CA MET A 187 -3.77 -12.34 12.00
C MET A 187 -4.18 -13.79 11.71
N ALA A 188 -4.84 -14.46 12.65
CA ALA A 188 -5.35 -15.81 12.47
C ALA A 188 -6.40 -15.88 11.35
N ASN A 189 -7.29 -14.88 11.27
CA ASN A 189 -8.31 -14.81 10.21
C ASN A 189 -7.71 -14.53 8.83
N MET A 190 -6.68 -13.68 8.74
CA MET A 190 -5.96 -13.42 7.48
C MET A 190 -5.21 -14.67 7.01
N ALA A 191 -4.52 -15.37 7.92
CA ALA A 191 -3.80 -16.61 7.60
C ALA A 191 -4.74 -17.70 7.06
N LYS A 192 -5.92 -17.88 7.67
CA LYS A 192 -6.95 -18.81 7.19
C LYS A 192 -7.41 -18.52 5.76
N ARG A 193 -7.43 -17.25 5.36
CA ARG A 193 -7.89 -16.83 4.02
C ARG A 193 -6.79 -16.79 2.97
N LYS A 194 -5.53 -17.04 3.35
CA LYS A 194 -4.35 -16.85 2.48
C LYS A 194 -4.30 -15.45 1.85
N GLU A 195 -4.87 -14.44 2.54
CA GLU A 195 -4.84 -13.06 2.06
C GLU A 195 -3.45 -12.47 2.36
N PRO A 196 -2.80 -11.79 1.39
CA PRO A 196 -1.56 -11.07 1.66
C PRO A 196 -1.83 -9.98 2.71
N ARG A 197 -0.88 -9.79 3.65
CA ARG A 197 -1.01 -8.75 4.68
C ARG A 197 -1.14 -7.38 4.00
N PRO A 198 -2.30 -6.71 4.04
CA PRO A 198 -2.42 -5.41 3.44
C PRO A 198 -1.62 -4.41 4.27
N GLY A 199 -0.83 -3.55 3.63
CA GLY A 199 -0.25 -2.39 4.29
C GLY A 199 -1.28 -1.28 4.48
N LEU A 200 -0.92 -0.27 5.25
CA LEU A 200 -1.59 1.03 5.22
C LEU A 200 -1.05 1.79 4.00
N GLN A 201 -1.89 2.01 2.98
CA GLN A 201 -1.51 2.81 1.82
C GLN A 201 -1.85 4.27 2.10
N VAL A 202 -0.83 5.12 2.18
CA VAL A 202 -0.96 6.54 2.49
C VAL A 202 -0.34 7.34 1.36
N ARG A 203 -0.95 8.48 0.99
CA ARG A 203 -0.33 9.42 0.05
C ARG A 203 0.90 10.03 0.72
N GLU A 204 2.00 10.18 -0.02
CA GLU A 204 3.25 10.74 0.52
C GLU A 204 3.03 12.07 1.25
N CYS A 205 2.20 12.96 0.70
CA CYS A 205 1.92 14.28 1.27
C CYS A 205 1.19 14.27 2.64
N ILE A 206 0.67 13.13 3.10
CA ILE A 206 0.02 13.00 4.42
C ILE A 206 0.65 11.88 5.27
N ALA A 207 1.72 11.24 4.80
CA ALA A 207 2.33 10.10 5.45
C ALA A 207 2.83 10.46 6.85
N ASP A 208 3.55 11.58 6.99
CA ASP A 208 4.10 12.03 8.27
C ASP A 208 3.00 12.37 9.28
N ASN A 209 1.93 13.04 8.83
CA ASN A 209 0.79 13.36 9.69
C ASN A 209 0.08 12.09 10.19
N VAL A 210 -0.13 11.10 9.32
CA VAL A 210 -0.75 9.82 9.67
C VAL A 210 0.13 9.02 10.63
N LEU A 211 1.45 9.02 10.43
CA LEU A 211 2.40 8.38 11.32
C LEU A 211 2.43 9.07 12.68
N SER A 212 2.42 10.40 12.72
CA SER A 212 2.35 11.18 13.95
C SER A 212 1.09 10.85 14.74
N ILE A 213 -0.10 10.85 14.12
CA ILE A 213 -1.35 10.42 14.76
C ILE A 213 -1.20 9.01 15.35
N LEU A 214 -0.69 8.05 14.57
CA LEU A 214 -0.56 6.68 15.02
C LEU A 214 0.44 6.54 16.18
N GLN A 215 1.54 7.30 16.17
CA GLN A 215 2.50 7.36 17.26
C GLN A 215 1.86 7.95 18.51
N THR A 216 1.16 9.08 18.41
CA THR A 216 0.46 9.70 19.55
C THR A 216 -0.55 8.75 20.19
N ILE A 217 -1.35 8.04 19.39
CA ILE A 217 -2.30 7.02 19.88
C ILE A 217 -1.57 5.84 20.56
N ARG A 218 -0.34 5.49 20.12
CA ARG A 218 0.44 4.37 20.68
C ARG A 218 1.26 4.73 21.91
N SER A 219 1.70 5.99 22.00
CA SER A 219 2.53 6.50 23.09
C SER A 219 1.74 6.87 24.33
N SER A 220 0.40 6.93 24.24
CA SER A 220 -0.44 7.09 25.43
C SER A 220 -0.23 5.95 26.40
N ASP A 221 0.17 6.31 27.63
CA ASP A 221 0.59 5.42 28.70
C ASP A 221 -0.39 4.26 28.94
N THR A 222 0.15 3.05 29.16
CA THR A 222 -0.61 1.78 29.13
C THR A 222 -1.55 1.57 30.31
N THR A 223 -1.56 2.51 31.28
CA THR A 223 -2.34 2.42 32.51
C THR A 223 -3.79 2.87 32.34
N VAL A 224 -4.09 3.71 31.35
CA VAL A 224 -5.46 4.05 30.91
C VAL A 224 -5.52 3.99 29.39
N PRO A 225 -6.37 3.14 28.77
CA PRO A 225 -6.48 3.11 27.32
C PRO A 225 -7.07 4.44 26.84
N ASN A 226 -6.21 5.35 26.38
CA ASN A 226 -6.67 6.57 25.74
C ASN A 226 -7.47 6.18 24.50
N SER A 227 -8.73 6.57 24.53
CA SER A 227 -9.63 6.44 23.41
C SER A 227 -9.74 7.80 22.74
N PHE A 228 -9.79 7.79 21.41
CA PHE A 228 -9.82 8.99 20.60
C PHE A 228 -11.01 8.91 19.66
N ARG A 229 -11.76 10.00 19.54
CA ARG A 229 -12.81 10.13 18.52
C ARG A 229 -12.17 10.32 17.16
N VAL A 230 -12.64 9.59 16.14
CA VAL A 230 -12.06 9.63 14.79
C VAL A 230 -12.01 11.05 14.20
N GLY A 231 -13.06 11.85 14.41
CA GLY A 231 -13.11 13.24 13.97
C GLY A 231 -12.10 14.17 14.67
N ALA A 232 -11.69 13.83 15.89
CA ALA A 232 -10.73 14.61 16.69
C ALA A 232 -9.27 14.21 16.44
N LEU A 233 -9.01 13.20 15.59
CA LEU A 233 -7.64 12.77 15.28
C LEU A 233 -6.78 13.87 14.65
N ARG A 234 -7.42 14.86 14.03
CA ARG A 234 -6.74 16.04 13.45
C ARG A 234 -6.01 16.85 14.53
N ASP A 235 -6.57 16.89 15.73
CA ASP A 235 -6.09 17.71 16.84
C ASP A 235 -4.82 17.11 17.48
N LEU A 236 -4.50 15.85 17.14
CA LEU A 236 -3.29 15.17 17.61
C LEU A 236 -2.02 15.55 16.84
N ILE A 237 -2.14 16.39 15.81
CA ILE A 237 -1.01 16.83 14.98
C ILE A 237 -0.55 18.19 15.48
N GLU A 238 0.67 18.25 16.01
CA GLU A 238 1.27 19.48 16.57
C GLU A 238 1.65 20.52 15.51
N SER A 239 1.64 20.16 14.22
CA SER A 239 2.14 21.02 13.13
C SER A 239 1.04 21.81 12.42
N ASN A 240 1.36 23.04 12.00
CA ASN A 240 0.54 23.93 11.15
C ASN A 240 0.15 23.35 9.76
N CYS A 241 0.36 22.05 9.51
CA CYS A 241 0.08 21.36 8.25
C CYS A 241 -1.31 20.68 8.25
N HIS A 242 -2.32 21.28 8.90
CA HIS A 242 -3.69 20.75 8.92
C HIS A 242 -4.37 20.74 7.54
N THR A 243 -3.81 21.42 6.54
CA THR A 243 -4.44 21.68 5.23
C THR A 243 -4.60 20.42 4.36
N ALA A 244 -3.89 19.32 4.64
CA ALA A 244 -3.92 18.13 3.80
C ALA A 244 -4.82 16.98 4.33
N LEU A 245 -5.27 17.02 5.58
CA LEU A 245 -6.11 15.97 6.18
C LEU A 245 -7.56 16.40 6.27
N CYS A 246 -8.37 15.95 5.31
CA CYS A 246 -9.83 16.05 5.40
C CYS A 246 -10.44 14.87 6.17
N ASP A 247 -11.71 15.00 6.54
CA ASP A 247 -12.45 14.00 7.31
C ASP A 247 -12.49 12.63 6.62
N LEU A 248 -12.52 12.62 5.28
CA LEU A 248 -12.43 11.39 4.50
C LEU A 248 -11.09 10.70 4.70
N SER A 249 -9.98 11.44 4.75
CA SER A 249 -8.66 10.88 5.03
C SER A 249 -8.59 10.25 6.42
N LEU A 250 -9.16 10.91 7.43
CA LEU A 250 -9.22 10.41 8.81
C LEU A 250 -10.08 9.14 8.91
N LEU A 251 -11.24 9.12 8.25
CA LEU A 251 -12.11 7.94 8.16
C LEU A 251 -11.40 6.77 7.49
N CYS A 252 -10.76 7.00 6.34
CA CYS A 252 -10.02 5.97 5.61
C CYS A 252 -8.86 5.43 6.46
N PHE A 253 -8.12 6.31 7.14
CA PHE A 253 -7.06 5.94 8.07
C PHE A 253 -7.59 5.04 9.19
N ALA A 254 -8.60 5.49 9.94
CA ALA A 254 -9.18 4.75 11.05
C ALA A 254 -9.72 3.38 10.60
N LYS A 255 -10.46 3.33 9.48
CA LYS A 255 -10.97 2.09 8.90
C LYS A 255 -9.88 1.10 8.53
N GLN A 256 -8.80 1.59 7.92
CA GLN A 256 -7.69 0.72 7.53
C GLN A 256 -6.94 0.22 8.77
N CYS A 257 -6.66 1.07 9.75
CA CYS A 257 -6.02 0.68 10.99
C CYS A 257 -6.83 -0.36 11.77
N VAL A 258 -8.16 -0.21 11.84
CA VAL A 258 -9.04 -1.21 12.47
C VAL A 258 -9.11 -2.50 11.66
N THR A 259 -9.16 -2.41 10.33
CA THR A 259 -9.14 -3.58 9.44
C THR A 259 -7.88 -4.42 9.62
N LEU A 260 -6.72 -3.76 9.80
CA LEU A 260 -5.42 -4.38 10.01
C LEU A 260 -5.19 -4.82 11.46
N GLY A 261 -6.10 -4.48 12.38
CA GLY A 261 -5.98 -4.80 13.80
C GLY A 261 -4.95 -3.94 14.54
N ALA A 262 -4.51 -2.81 13.98
CA ALA A 262 -3.64 -1.87 14.67
C ALA A 262 -4.41 -1.07 15.74
N LEU A 263 -5.64 -0.69 15.42
CA LEU A 263 -6.58 0.00 16.31
C LEU A 263 -7.84 -0.85 16.50
N ALA A 264 -8.58 -0.59 17.57
CA ALA A 264 -9.84 -1.24 17.90
C ALA A 264 -10.92 -0.20 18.19
N VAL A 265 -12.16 -0.50 17.80
CA VAL A 265 -13.35 0.27 18.19
C VAL A 265 -13.58 0.09 19.68
N THR A 266 -13.94 1.18 20.36
CA THR A 266 -14.24 1.17 21.79
C THR A 266 -15.46 2.04 22.08
N GLU A 267 -16.06 1.81 23.24
CA GLU A 267 -17.05 2.72 23.79
C GLU A 267 -16.40 4.06 24.16
N PRO A 268 -17.16 5.16 24.19
CA PRO A 268 -16.69 6.43 24.71
C PRO A 268 -16.19 6.27 26.15
N PRO A 269 -15.19 7.04 26.58
CA PRO A 269 -14.72 7.03 27.96
C PRO A 269 -15.88 7.39 28.89
N LYS A 270 -16.01 6.66 30.00
CA LYS A 270 -16.97 6.99 31.05
C LYS A 270 -16.47 8.25 31.75
N GLU A 271 -17.28 9.30 31.76
CA GLU A 271 -17.04 10.54 32.52
C GLU A 271 -16.98 10.26 34.03
#